data_AF-E3LK41-F1
#
_entry.id   AF-E3LK41-F1
#
_cell.length_a   1.000
_cell.length_b   1.000
_cell.length_c   1.000
_cell.angle_alpha   90.00
_cell.angle_beta   90.00
_cell.angle_gamma   90.00
#
_symmetry.space_group_name_H-M   'P 1'
#
loop_
_entity.id
_entity.type
_entity.pdbx_description
1 polymer ?
#
loop_
_entity_poly.entity_id
_entity_poly.type
_entity_poly.pdbx_seq_one_letter_code
_entity_poly.pdbx_strand_id
1 'polypeptide(L)'
;MADKYADENIVFDKKNPQPAAHYIAILTKFFNEIAPNATQKQKDTLTSLGKSTIMVGIANINKINQKSEIELDGLKKKIDGLKEKLHTADLAKAYSLNKALFHTKNNSHQKIDNEAKKEEYEKIDEEIRRVSKDADAMSEEFHNNLMDHKEKLKMMEYEHQINVAEYKKKIESIKIQLMMK
;
A
#
# COMPACT_ATOMS: atom_id res chain seq x y z
N MET A 1 -21.42 13.74 -28.97
CA MET A 1 -22.26 13.68 -27.75
C MET A 1 -21.61 12.66 -26.82
N ALA A 2 -21.34 13.02 -25.56
CA ALA A 2 -20.76 12.08 -24.60
C ALA A 2 -21.76 10.95 -24.33
N ASP A 3 -21.30 9.69 -24.37
CA ASP A 3 -22.15 8.55 -24.03
C ASP A 3 -22.48 8.61 -22.54
N LYS A 4 -23.74 8.93 -22.22
CA LYS A 4 -24.23 9.03 -20.83
C LYS A 4 -24.18 7.70 -20.06
N TYR A 5 -23.93 6.59 -20.75
CA TYR A 5 -23.80 5.26 -20.17
C TYR A 5 -22.35 4.75 -20.17
N ALA A 6 -21.37 5.58 -20.55
CA ALA A 6 -19.97 5.21 -20.51
C ALA A 6 -19.53 4.76 -19.10
N ASP A 7 -18.63 3.78 -19.03
CA ASP A 7 -18.04 3.23 -17.80
C ASP A 7 -17.49 4.35 -16.88
N GLU A 8 -17.04 5.46 -17.49
CA GLU A 8 -16.51 6.66 -16.84
C GLU A 8 -17.53 7.37 -15.91
N ASN A 9 -18.83 7.12 -16.10
CA ASN A 9 -19.90 7.70 -15.28
C ASN A 9 -20.18 6.92 -14.00
N ILE A 10 -19.61 5.72 -13.83
CA ILE A 10 -19.69 4.92 -12.60
C ILE A 10 -18.29 4.86 -11.97
N VAL A 11 -17.96 5.89 -11.20
CA VAL A 11 -16.65 5.98 -10.54
C VAL A 11 -16.68 5.21 -9.22
N PHE A 12 -15.87 4.16 -9.12
CA PHE A 12 -15.59 3.49 -7.85
C PHE A 12 -14.49 4.25 -7.10
N ASP A 13 -14.87 5.07 -6.13
CA ASP A 13 -13.91 5.75 -5.27
C ASP A 13 -13.15 4.72 -4.42
N LYS A 14 -11.83 4.64 -4.62
CA LYS A 14 -10.94 3.72 -3.91
C LYS A 14 -10.72 4.09 -2.44
N LYS A 15 -10.86 5.36 -2.09
CA LYS A 15 -10.67 5.86 -0.71
C LYS A 15 -11.96 5.79 0.09
N ASN A 16 -13.08 6.17 -0.52
CA ASN A 16 -14.40 6.18 0.11
C ASN A 16 -15.47 5.55 -0.79
N PRO A 17 -15.48 4.21 -0.93
CA PRO A 17 -16.45 3.55 -1.79
C PRO A 17 -17.88 3.79 -1.28
N GLN A 18 -18.77 4.24 -2.18
CA GLN A 18 -20.20 4.32 -1.89
C GLN A 18 -20.77 2.91 -1.59
N PRO A 19 -21.87 2.80 -0.82
CA PRO A 19 -22.47 1.52 -0.51
C PRO A 19 -23.00 0.82 -1.78
N ALA A 20 -23.02 -0.52 -1.78
CA ALA A 20 -23.43 -1.34 -2.94
C ALA A 20 -24.79 -0.90 -3.53
N ALA A 21 -25.73 -0.52 -2.67
CA ALA A 21 -27.05 -0.03 -3.07
C ALA A 21 -27.00 1.18 -4.01
N HIS A 22 -26.01 2.06 -3.86
CA HIS A 22 -25.81 3.22 -4.71
C HIS A 22 -25.52 2.80 -6.16
N TYR A 23 -24.55 1.93 -6.36
CA TYR A 23 -24.17 1.44 -7.69
C TYR A 23 -25.26 0.58 -8.33
N ILE A 24 -25.97 -0.22 -7.53
CA ILE A 24 -27.13 -0.99 -8.00
C ILE A 24 -28.21 -0.04 -8.54
N ALA A 25 -28.51 1.05 -7.83
CA ALA A 25 -29.51 2.02 -8.27
C ALA A 25 -29.16 2.68 -9.61
N ILE A 26 -27.88 3.02 -9.83
CA ILE A 26 -27.39 3.58 -11.10
C ILE A 26 -27.54 2.56 -12.24
N LEU A 27 -27.11 1.32 -12.04
CA LEU A 27 -27.23 0.25 -13.04
C LEU A 27 -28.69 -0.06 -13.37
N THR A 28 -29.57 -0.10 -12.37
CA THR A 28 -31.01 -0.30 -12.57
C THR A 28 -31.61 0.85 -13.38
N LYS A 29 -31.20 2.10 -13.11
CA LYS A 29 -31.65 3.27 -13.89
C LYS A 29 -31.24 3.15 -15.35
N PHE A 30 -29.97 2.87 -15.64
CA PHE A 30 -29.47 2.71 -17.01
C PHE A 30 -30.14 1.55 -17.74
N PHE A 31 -30.36 0.42 -17.06
CA PHE A 31 -31.05 -0.71 -17.66
C PHE A 31 -32.50 -0.38 -18.04
N ASN A 32 -33.24 0.31 -17.16
CA ASN A 32 -34.61 0.71 -17.45
C ASN A 32 -34.70 1.73 -18.60
N GLU A 33 -33.70 2.60 -18.76
CA GLU A 33 -33.63 3.55 -19.88
C GLU A 33 -33.30 2.86 -21.22
N ILE A 34 -32.45 1.84 -21.22
CA ILE A 34 -32.00 1.14 -22.43
C ILE A 34 -32.99 0.03 -22.85
N ALA A 35 -33.59 -0.65 -21.87
CA ALA A 35 -34.49 -1.78 -22.08
C ALA A 35 -35.82 -1.56 -21.31
N PRO A 36 -36.63 -0.56 -21.69
CA PRO A 36 -37.87 -0.23 -20.97
C PRO A 36 -38.88 -1.39 -20.96
N ASN A 37 -38.84 -2.24 -21.99
CA ASN A 37 -39.71 -3.41 -22.15
C ASN A 37 -39.11 -4.71 -21.59
N ALA A 38 -38.03 -4.62 -20.80
CA ALA A 38 -37.41 -5.80 -20.20
C ALA A 38 -38.41 -6.57 -19.32
N THR A 39 -38.43 -7.89 -19.52
CA THR A 39 -39.24 -8.81 -18.72
C THR A 39 -38.81 -8.80 -17.25
N GLN A 40 -39.71 -9.18 -16.35
CA GLN A 40 -39.39 -9.25 -14.92
C GLN A 40 -38.19 -10.17 -14.65
N LYS A 41 -38.10 -11.30 -15.35
CA LYS A 41 -36.96 -12.23 -15.25
C LYS A 41 -35.62 -11.59 -15.62
N GLN A 42 -35.59 -10.69 -16.61
CA GLN A 42 -34.39 -9.96 -17.02
C GLN A 42 -34.00 -8.90 -15.98
N LYS A 43 -34.99 -8.20 -15.39
CA LYS A 43 -34.78 -7.25 -14.29
C LYS A 43 -34.24 -7.94 -13.02
N ASP A 44 -34.76 -9.13 -12.71
CA ASP A 44 -34.33 -9.92 -11.56
C ASP A 44 -32.91 -10.46 -11.77
N THR A 45 -32.59 -10.89 -12.99
CA THR A 45 -31.25 -11.37 -13.36
C THR A 45 -30.21 -10.25 -13.25
N LEU A 46 -30.51 -9.04 -13.73
CA LEU A 46 -29.66 -7.86 -13.55
C LEU A 46 -29.44 -7.56 -12.08
N THR A 47 -30.50 -7.58 -11.27
CA THR A 47 -30.43 -7.29 -9.83
C THR A 47 -29.54 -8.31 -9.11
N SER A 48 -29.64 -9.59 -9.47
CA SER A 48 -28.81 -10.66 -8.92
C SER A 48 -27.33 -10.51 -9.30
N LEU A 49 -27.05 -10.28 -10.59
CA LEU A 49 -25.69 -10.08 -11.10
C LEU A 49 -25.04 -8.81 -10.52
N GLY A 50 -25.78 -7.69 -10.51
CA GLY A 50 -25.32 -6.43 -9.95
C GLY A 50 -24.97 -6.55 -8.47
N LYS A 51 -25.82 -7.20 -7.66
CA LYS A 51 -25.52 -7.48 -6.25
C LYS A 51 -24.25 -8.31 -6.11
N SER A 52 -24.11 -9.40 -6.86
CA SER A 52 -22.94 -10.29 -6.75
C SER A 52 -21.64 -9.58 -7.11
N THR A 53 -21.58 -8.93 -8.28
CA THR A 53 -20.35 -8.27 -8.76
C THR A 53 -19.97 -7.05 -7.91
N ILE A 54 -20.94 -6.22 -7.50
CA ILE A 54 -20.68 -5.04 -6.69
C ILE A 54 -20.26 -5.43 -5.25
N MET A 55 -20.90 -6.44 -4.65
CA MET A 55 -20.49 -6.92 -3.32
C MET A 55 -19.08 -7.50 -3.35
N VAL A 56 -18.72 -8.29 -4.37
CA VAL A 56 -17.37 -8.84 -4.52
C VAL A 56 -16.34 -7.72 -4.71
N GLY A 57 -16.66 -6.70 -5.51
CA GLY A 57 -15.79 -5.54 -5.70
C GLY A 57 -15.52 -4.77 -4.40
N ILE A 58 -16.58 -4.48 -3.63
CA ILE A 58 -16.46 -3.77 -2.34
C ILE A 58 -15.69 -4.62 -1.32
N ALA A 59 -15.95 -5.93 -1.25
CA ALA A 59 -15.22 -6.83 -0.34
C ALA A 59 -13.72 -6.86 -0.67
N ASN A 60 -13.36 -6.89 -1.95
CA ASN A 60 -11.97 -6.85 -2.39
C ASN A 60 -11.30 -5.50 -2.05
N ILE A 61 -11.97 -4.38 -2.28
CA ILE A 61 -11.46 -3.04 -1.91
C ILE A 61 -11.21 -2.95 -0.41
N ASN A 62 -12.17 -3.39 0.41
CA ASN A 62 -12.03 -3.36 1.86
C ASN A 62 -10.88 -4.24 2.35
N LYS A 63 -10.70 -5.42 1.75
CA LYS A 63 -9.59 -6.34 2.09
C LYS A 63 -8.23 -5.73 1.73
N ILE A 64 -8.15 -5.03 0.60
CA ILE A 64 -6.94 -4.30 0.19
C ILE A 64 -6.66 -3.16 1.18
N ASN A 65 -7.66 -2.35 1.51
CA ASN A 65 -7.51 -1.22 2.44
C ASN A 65 -7.06 -1.68 3.83
N GLN A 66 -7.64 -2.76 4.38
CA GLN A 66 -7.20 -3.33 5.66
C GLN A 66 -5.75 -3.82 5.62
N LYS A 67 -5.34 -4.51 4.55
CA LYS A 67 -3.96 -4.97 4.41
C LYS A 67 -2.98 -3.80 4.36
N SER A 68 -3.32 -2.76 3.60
CA SER A 68 -2.53 -1.54 3.51
C SER A 68 -2.45 -0.79 4.84
N GLU A 69 -3.54 -0.69 5.61
CA GLU A 69 -3.52 -0.08 6.95
C GLU A 69 -2.60 -0.81 7.93
N ILE A 70 -2.62 -2.14 7.92
CA ILE A 70 -1.75 -2.97 8.78
C ILE A 70 -0.27 -2.76 8.42
N GLU A 71 0.06 -2.74 7.13
CA GLU A 71 1.43 -2.48 6.68
C GLU A 71 1.90 -1.07 7.07
N LEU A 72 1.01 -0.07 6.97
CA LEU A 72 1.30 1.33 7.32
C LEU A 72 1.53 1.51 8.83
N ASP A 73 0.76 0.81 9.67
CA ASP A 73 0.97 0.78 11.12
C ASP A 73 2.31 0.12 11.48
N GLY A 74 2.67 -0.98 10.80
CA GLY A 74 3.95 -1.64 10.95
C GLY A 74 5.14 -0.74 10.59
N LEU A 75 5.03 0.02 9.50
CA LEU A 75 6.04 1.00 9.08
C LEU A 75 6.17 2.16 10.06
N LYS A 76 5.05 2.67 10.60
CA LYS A 76 5.07 3.72 11.64
C LYS A 76 5.84 3.27 12.88
N LYS A 77 5.55 2.06 13.39
CA LYS A 77 6.27 1.50 14.54
C LYS A 77 7.77 1.37 14.29
N LYS A 78 8.18 0.95 13.08
CA LYS A 78 9.60 0.90 12.70
C LYS A 78 10.25 2.29 12.69
N ILE A 79 9.58 3.29 12.14
CA ILE A 79 10.06 4.68 12.11
C ILE A 79 10.22 5.23 13.52
N ASP A 80 9.24 5.01 14.39
CA ASP A 80 9.30 5.51 15.76
C ASP A 80 10.44 4.84 16.56
N GLY A 81 10.64 3.53 16.39
CA GLY A 81 11.79 2.83 16.97
C GLY A 81 13.14 3.33 16.44
N LEU A 82 13.24 3.72 15.18
CA LEU A 82 14.45 4.33 14.62
C LEU A 82 14.70 5.73 15.19
N LYS A 83 13.65 6.54 15.40
CA LYS A 83 13.77 7.86 16.04
C LYS A 83 14.28 7.76 17.48
N GLU A 84 13.80 6.80 18.25
CA GLU A 84 14.29 6.57 19.62
C GLU A 84 15.77 6.17 19.64
N LYS A 85 16.19 5.29 18.73
CA LYS A 85 17.59 4.89 18.59
C LYS A 85 18.48 6.08 18.20
N LEU A 86 18.03 6.91 17.26
CA LEU A 86 18.75 8.12 16.85
C LEU A 86 18.88 9.11 18.02
N HIS A 87 17.79 9.34 18.76
CA HIS A 87 17.81 10.22 19.93
C HIS A 87 18.77 9.72 21.01
N THR A 88 18.81 8.40 21.24
CA THR A 88 19.74 7.77 22.18
C THR A 88 21.19 7.94 21.73
N ALA A 89 21.46 7.77 20.44
CA ALA A 89 22.78 7.99 19.86
C ALA A 89 23.23 9.46 19.97
N ASP A 90 22.32 10.41 19.72
CA ASP A 90 22.60 11.84 19.88
C ASP A 90 22.88 12.21 21.33
N LEU A 91 22.13 11.65 22.29
CA LEU A 91 22.41 11.81 23.72
C LEU A 91 23.79 11.24 24.08
N ALA A 92 24.11 10.02 23.65
CA ALA A 92 25.41 9.39 23.90
C ALA A 92 26.56 10.24 23.32
N LYS A 93 26.36 10.82 22.12
CA LYS A 93 27.31 11.73 21.49
C LYS A 93 27.44 13.05 22.25
N ALA A 94 26.36 13.64 22.74
CA ALA A 94 26.41 14.86 23.55
C ALA A 94 27.14 14.62 24.88
N TYR A 95 26.87 13.49 25.55
CA TYR A 95 27.58 13.07 26.75
C TYR A 95 29.08 12.86 26.51
N SER A 96 29.47 12.21 25.41
CA SER A 96 30.88 12.00 25.07
C SER A 96 31.60 13.32 24.75
N LEU A 97 30.94 14.25 24.05
CA LEU A 97 31.50 15.58 23.76
C LEU A 97 31.71 16.40 25.04
N ASN A 98 30.72 16.37 25.94
CA ASN A 98 30.79 17.07 27.22
C ASN A 98 31.94 16.50 28.07
N LYS A 99 32.08 15.17 28.12
CA LYS A 99 33.17 14.49 28.82
C LYS A 99 34.55 14.84 28.25
N ALA A 100 34.70 14.94 26.92
CA ALA A 100 35.95 15.36 26.28
C ALA A 100 36.35 16.81 26.62
N LEU A 101 35.36 17.71 26.76
CA LEU A 101 35.54 19.09 27.21
C LEU A 101 35.96 19.19 28.70
N PHE A 102 35.50 18.28 29.56
CA PHE A 102 35.91 18.23 30.97
C PHE A 102 37.31 17.62 31.19
N HIS A 103 37.77 16.71 30.32
CA HIS A 103 39.09 16.08 30.42
C HIS A 103 40.24 16.87 29.80
N THR A 104 39.99 18.03 29.19
CA THR A 104 41.05 18.95 28.74
C THR A 104 41.68 19.76 29.90
N LYS A 105 41.19 19.59 31.14
CA LYS A 105 41.85 20.11 32.36
C LYS A 105 42.18 18.97 33.34
N ASN A 106 43.48 18.82 33.61
CA ASN A 106 44.17 18.11 34.71
C ASN A 106 44.66 16.65 34.55
N ASN A 107 45.99 16.56 34.38
CA ASN A 107 47.03 15.77 35.07
C ASN A 107 46.92 14.24 35.28
N SER A 108 47.72 13.53 34.48
CA SER A 108 48.77 12.51 34.79
C SER A 108 48.50 11.29 35.70
N HIS A 109 47.34 11.13 36.35
CA HIS A 109 47.06 9.96 37.22
C HIS A 109 46.16 8.86 36.58
N GLN A 110 45.84 8.94 35.28
CA GLN A 110 44.84 8.06 34.61
C GLN A 110 45.41 6.97 33.67
N LYS A 111 46.63 6.45 33.86
CA LYS A 111 47.18 5.50 32.88
C LYS A 111 46.54 4.11 32.86
N ILE A 112 46.05 3.59 34.00
CA ILE A 112 45.58 2.19 34.10
C ILE A 112 44.07 2.05 33.80
N ASP A 113 43.29 3.11 33.99
CA ASP A 113 41.84 3.15 33.73
C ASP A 113 41.52 3.47 32.25
N ASN A 114 42.51 3.94 31.49
CA ASN A 114 42.36 4.33 30.08
C ASN A 114 42.40 3.15 29.09
N GLU A 115 43.04 2.04 29.45
CA GLU A 115 43.23 0.89 28.54
C GLU A 115 41.96 0.03 28.45
N ALA A 116 41.33 -0.25 29.59
CA ALA A 116 40.02 -0.93 29.63
C ALA A 116 38.90 -0.09 28.98
N LYS A 117 38.95 1.25 29.15
CA LYS A 117 37.99 2.17 28.51
C LYS A 117 38.20 2.27 27.01
N LYS A 118 39.45 2.23 26.53
CA LYS A 118 39.75 2.18 25.10
C LYS A 118 39.14 0.94 24.44
N GLU A 119 39.22 -0.21 25.11
CA GLU A 119 38.65 -1.47 24.61
C GLU A 119 37.11 -1.44 24.56
N GLU A 120 36.45 -0.80 25.53
CA GLU A 120 35.00 -0.54 25.47
C GLU A 120 34.63 0.41 24.32
N TYR A 121 35.41 1.47 24.09
CA TYR A 121 35.15 2.39 22.98
C TYR A 121 35.33 1.71 21.62
N GLU A 122 36.34 0.87 21.45
CA GLU A 122 36.52 0.09 20.22
C GLU A 122 35.34 -0.86 19.97
N LYS A 123 34.81 -1.52 21.02
CA LYS A 123 33.61 -2.37 20.92
C LYS A 123 32.37 -1.58 20.50
N ILE A 124 32.16 -0.40 21.08
CA ILE A 124 31.03 0.47 20.74
C ILE A 124 31.14 0.95 19.29
N ASP A 125 32.34 1.34 18.84
CA ASP A 125 32.57 1.80 17.48
C ASP A 125 32.34 0.69 16.44
N GLU A 126 32.75 -0.55 16.77
CA GLU A 126 32.48 -1.76 15.99
C GLU A 126 30.98 -2.07 15.92
N GLU A 127 30.25 -1.90 17.03
CA GLU A 127 28.80 -2.07 17.08
C GLU A 127 28.07 -1.01 16.25
N ILE A 128 28.49 0.26 16.32
CA ILE A 128 27.96 1.34 15.49
C ILE A 128 28.17 1.03 13.99
N ARG A 129 29.36 0.58 13.59
CA ARG A 129 29.62 0.20 12.19
C ARG A 129 28.74 -0.95 11.73
N ARG A 130 28.54 -1.96 12.58
CA ARG A 130 27.69 -3.11 12.27
C ARG A 130 26.23 -2.69 12.09
N VAL A 131 25.69 -1.93 13.04
CA VAL A 131 24.31 -1.42 12.98
C VAL A 131 24.12 -0.52 11.76
N SER A 132 25.13 0.27 11.38
CA SER A 132 25.07 1.10 10.18
C SER A 132 24.99 0.24 8.91
N LYS A 133 25.82 -0.82 8.80
CA LYS A 133 25.74 -1.76 7.67
C LYS A 133 24.40 -2.48 7.59
N ASP A 134 23.86 -2.90 8.73
CA ASP A 134 22.55 -3.56 8.79
C ASP A 134 21.42 -2.60 8.36
N ALA A 135 21.53 -1.31 8.71
CA ALA A 135 20.58 -0.28 8.29
C ALA A 135 20.64 0.00 6.79
N ASP A 136 21.84 0.03 6.21
CA ASP A 136 22.04 0.19 4.77
C ASP A 136 21.46 -1.01 4.00
N ALA A 137 21.74 -2.23 4.46
CA ALA A 137 21.22 -3.46 3.86
C ALA A 137 19.68 -3.52 3.92
N MET A 138 19.07 -3.16 5.06
CA MET A 138 17.61 -3.07 5.17
C MET A 138 17.01 -2.01 4.24
N SER A 139 17.68 -0.88 4.04
CA SER A 139 17.21 0.16 3.11
C SER A 139 17.23 -0.32 1.67
N GLU A 140 18.27 -1.06 1.27
CA GLU A 140 18.38 -1.65 -0.06
C GLU A 140 17.32 -2.74 -0.28
N GLU A 141 17.12 -3.63 0.69
CA GLU A 141 16.06 -4.65 0.64
C GLU A 141 14.67 -4.02 0.52
N PHE A 142 14.41 -2.95 1.29
CA PHE A 142 13.14 -2.22 1.22
C PHE A 142 12.93 -1.58 -0.15
N HIS A 143 13.98 -0.98 -0.72
CA HIS A 143 13.92 -0.40 -2.06
C HIS A 143 13.60 -1.45 -3.12
N ASN A 144 14.27 -2.60 -3.08
CA ASN A 144 14.04 -3.69 -4.02
C ASN A 144 12.61 -4.24 -3.92
N ASN A 145 12.11 -4.48 -2.70
CA ASN A 145 10.73 -4.92 -2.48
C ASN A 145 9.70 -3.92 -3.02
N LEU A 146 9.95 -2.62 -2.89
CA LEU A 146 9.06 -1.58 -3.41
C LEU A 146 9.02 -1.56 -4.95
N MET A 147 10.17 -1.78 -5.59
CA MET A 147 10.25 -1.87 -7.05
C MET A 147 9.55 -3.14 -7.58
N ASP A 148 9.78 -4.28 -6.96
CA ASP A 148 9.11 -5.55 -7.26
C ASP A 148 7.58 -5.43 -7.14
N HIS A 149 7.10 -4.80 -6.06
CA HIS A 149 5.68 -4.61 -5.85
C HIS A 149 5.07 -3.72 -6.95
N LYS A 150 5.76 -2.64 -7.32
CA LYS A 150 5.32 -1.73 -8.38
C LYS A 150 5.24 -2.43 -9.74
N GLU A 151 6.17 -3.33 -10.03
CA GLU A 151 6.16 -4.12 -11.27
C GLU A 151 4.99 -5.13 -11.29
N LYS A 152 4.76 -5.85 -10.19
CA LYS A 152 3.59 -6.74 -10.05
C LYS A 152 2.26 -6.02 -10.24
N LEU A 153 2.14 -4.81 -9.71
CA LEU A 153 0.94 -3.98 -9.90
C LEU A 153 0.70 -3.63 -11.37
N LYS A 154 1.74 -3.22 -12.09
CA LYS A 154 1.64 -2.94 -13.53
C LYS A 154 1.23 -4.18 -14.32
N MET A 155 1.78 -5.34 -14.01
CA MET A 155 1.42 -6.60 -14.67
C MET A 155 -0.04 -6.97 -14.43
N MET A 156 -0.51 -6.89 -13.18
CA MET A 156 -1.92 -7.14 -12.86
C MET A 156 -2.87 -6.15 -13.54
N GLU A 157 -2.49 -4.87 -13.65
CA GLU A 157 -3.28 -3.85 -14.35
C GLU A 157 -3.38 -4.16 -15.85
N TYR A 158 -2.28 -4.57 -16.47
CA TYR A 158 -2.24 -4.99 -17.87
C TYR A 158 -3.10 -6.24 -18.12
N GLU A 159 -2.98 -7.27 -17.29
CA GLU A 159 -3.82 -8.47 -17.37
C GLU A 159 -5.30 -8.14 -17.19
N HIS A 160 -5.63 -7.23 -16.26
CA HIS A 160 -7.00 -6.78 -16.06
C HIS A 160 -7.56 -6.11 -17.31
N GLN A 161 -6.78 -5.24 -17.97
CA GLN A 161 -7.18 -4.58 -19.22
C GLN A 161 -7.44 -5.58 -20.35
N ILE A 162 -6.60 -6.61 -20.49
CA ILE A 162 -6.82 -7.70 -21.47
C ILE A 162 -8.12 -8.42 -21.18
N ASN A 163 -8.35 -8.83 -19.94
CA ASN A 163 -9.56 -9.55 -19.54
C ASN A 163 -10.82 -8.72 -19.79
N VAL A 164 -10.80 -7.42 -19.48
CA VAL A 164 -11.90 -6.50 -19.78
C VAL A 164 -12.18 -6.43 -21.29
N ALA A 165 -11.14 -6.33 -22.13
CA ALA A 165 -11.31 -6.31 -23.58
C ALA A 165 -11.91 -7.62 -24.12
N GLU A 166 -11.49 -8.77 -23.60
CA GLU A 166 -12.08 -10.06 -23.94
C GLU A 166 -13.56 -10.17 -23.54
N TYR A 167 -13.91 -9.73 -22.33
CA TYR A 167 -15.29 -9.73 -21.89
C TYR A 167 -16.16 -8.79 -22.73
N LYS A 168 -15.65 -7.61 -23.12
CA LYS A 168 -16.33 -6.71 -24.06
C LYS A 168 -16.62 -7.40 -25.40
N LYS A 169 -15.65 -8.14 -25.97
CA LYS A 169 -15.87 -8.93 -27.20
C LYS A 169 -16.93 -10.03 -27.01
N LYS A 170 -16.90 -10.76 -25.89
CA LYS A 170 -17.90 -11.81 -25.59
C LYS A 170 -19.31 -11.24 -25.46
N ILE A 171 -19.47 -10.11 -24.79
CA ILE A 171 -20.76 -9.41 -24.66
C ILE A 171 -21.30 -9.02 -26.04
N GLU A 172 -20.45 -8.46 -26.90
CA GLU A 172 -20.87 -8.03 -28.24
C GLU A 172 -21.29 -9.21 -29.12
N SER A 173 -20.55 -10.33 -29.05
CA SER A 173 -20.94 -11.57 -29.72
C SER A 173 -22.31 -12.07 -29.26
N ILE A 174 -22.62 -12.00 -27.96
CA ILE A 174 -23.91 -12.42 -27.41
C ILE A 174 -25.03 -11.48 -27.91
N LYS A 175 -24.79 -10.16 -27.96
CA LYS A 175 -25.76 -9.21 -28.50
C LYS A 175 -26.12 -9.53 -29.96
N ILE A 176 -25.12 -9.79 -30.81
CA ILE A 176 -25.35 -10.14 -32.22
C ILE A 176 -26.19 -11.42 -32.33
N GLN A 177 -25.84 -12.46 -31.56
CA GLN A 177 -26.62 -13.72 -31.55
C GLN A 177 -28.08 -13.52 -31.13
N LEU A 178 -28.34 -12.60 -30.20
CA LEU A 178 -29.70 -12.26 -29.76
C LEU A 178 -30.47 -11.44 -30.80
N MET A 179 -29.79 -10.63 -31.62
CA MET A 179 -30.42 -9.84 -32.70
C MET A 179 -30.74 -10.65 -33.96
N MET A 180 -30.08 -11.80 -34.16
CA MET A 180 -30.33 -12.69 -35.30
C MET A 180 -31.39 -13.77 -35.02
N LYS A 181 -32.03 -13.75 -33.84
CA LYS A 181 -33.19 -14.59 -33.49
C LYS A 181 -34.48 -13.77 -33.59
#